data_AF-A0A9P8Z8X4-F1
#
_entry.id   AF-A0A9P8Z8X4-F1
#
_cell.length_a   1.000
_cell.length_b   1.000
_cell.length_c   1.000
_cell.angle_alpha   90.00
_cell.angle_beta   90.00
_cell.angle_gamma   90.00
#
_symmetry.space_group_name_H-M   'P 1'
#
loop_
_entity.id
_entity.type
_entity.pdbx_description
1 polymer ?
#
loop_
_entity_poly.entity_id
_entity_poly.type
_entity_poly.pdbx_seq_one_letter_code
_entity_poly.pdbx_strand_id
1 'polypeptide(L)'
;MCSGGNIHVAVDGNFTLRHNARSGDCPEIDYAMQCILPKFFVDAVGVTHDIAAKRKPRMYLGAVPEDVIDECEDSHKAADSGKGKATSTAHDDKGIMALVCRHDIPWFACNIDTPGEQQKYALSLILAVLLHLPPSATMAVLYDIGCVTSRIIQKYDILMPGMRERLTFATSAMHAYVHQWSCQLGFNPRLQLGFGLTDGEGVERLWSRLRDLISILRCVSRLRRLVLLDQHLFWVGQEMRDDLGRWDTRRTKLIKKRTDDAMAELRMSGFTLADVTTSPDGAIPLIQHQWELQRAAQLSVRSMTKPRLKQELQAVMKIQDDIAKVEDDIDMAEDTLGRGPSSADARRARAQLRDLRTHQATLRAAADALYDSLNVEETLPQYREYSPTFVRLLIQAYDAKCITRHKLIGRFFEWDCQGDARSAAMRVDPTGSYSRKKRKATAAAAANTTTRSLCYERWIKGALEAVIRCY
;
A
#
# COMPACT_ATOMS: atom_id res chain seq x y z
N MET A 1 16.28 7.84 24.30
CA MET A 1 15.83 8.56 23.10
C MET A 1 14.32 8.36 22.98
N CYS A 2 13.53 9.43 22.90
CA CYS A 2 12.08 9.32 22.70
C CYS A 2 11.82 8.63 21.36
N SER A 3 11.40 7.37 21.41
CA SER A 3 11.24 6.45 20.28
C SER A 3 10.24 6.93 19.21
N GLY A 4 9.47 8.00 19.46
CA GLY A 4 8.47 8.55 18.54
C GLY A 4 8.90 9.69 17.64
N GLY A 5 10.13 10.19 17.78
CA GLY A 5 10.53 11.40 17.07
C GLY A 5 9.97 12.67 17.74
N ASN A 6 10.63 13.81 17.53
CA ASN A 6 10.14 15.10 18.03
C ASN A 6 8.95 15.61 17.21
N ILE A 7 8.93 15.29 15.92
CA ILE A 7 7.85 15.65 15.01
C ILE A 7 7.44 14.45 14.16
N HIS A 8 6.18 14.44 13.71
CA HIS A 8 5.68 13.46 12.75
C HIS A 8 5.18 14.20 11.52
N VAL A 9 5.52 13.67 10.35
CA VAL A 9 5.10 14.19 9.05
C VAL A 9 4.57 13.05 8.19
N ALA A 10 3.64 13.35 7.30
CA ALA A 10 3.18 12.44 6.27
C ALA A 10 3.51 13.02 4.89
N VAL A 11 3.90 12.17 3.95
CA VAL A 11 4.30 12.53 2.59
C VAL A 11 3.56 11.65 1.61
N ASP A 12 3.01 12.24 0.55
CA ASP A 12 2.35 11.51 -0.53
C ASP A 12 2.21 12.39 -1.81
N GLY A 13 2.06 11.74 -2.97
CA GLY A 13 1.95 12.34 -4.29
C GLY A 13 0.56 12.22 -4.93
N ASN A 14 -0.05 13.34 -5.29
CA ASN A 14 -1.31 13.37 -6.01
C ASN A 14 -1.11 13.53 -7.52
N PHE A 15 -1.35 12.43 -8.25
CA PHE A 15 -1.25 12.36 -9.70
C PHE A 15 -2.53 12.78 -10.45
N THR A 16 -3.55 13.30 -9.77
CA THR A 16 -4.76 13.85 -10.43
C THR A 16 -4.63 15.35 -10.70
N LEU A 17 -3.84 16.06 -9.89
CA LEU A 17 -3.49 17.48 -10.02
C LEU A 17 -2.50 17.74 -11.18
N ARG A 18 -2.78 17.21 -12.38
CA ARG A 18 -1.98 17.39 -13.60
C ARG A 18 -2.23 18.75 -14.26
N HIS A 19 -1.23 19.26 -14.97
CA HIS A 19 -1.37 20.41 -15.87
C HIS A 19 -1.49 19.94 -17.32
N ASN A 20 -2.28 20.62 -18.15
CA ASN A 20 -2.34 20.34 -19.58
C ASN A 20 -1.26 21.14 -20.30
N ALA A 21 -0.38 20.49 -21.04
CA ALA A 21 0.66 21.17 -21.83
C ALA A 21 0.06 22.18 -22.84
N ARG A 22 -1.17 21.93 -23.31
CA ARG A 22 -1.89 22.85 -24.22
C ARG A 22 -2.30 24.18 -23.57
N SER A 23 -2.33 24.26 -22.25
CA SER A 23 -2.65 25.49 -21.51
C SER A 23 -1.48 26.48 -21.48
N GLY A 24 -0.29 26.04 -21.90
CA GLY A 24 0.88 26.88 -22.10
C GLY A 24 1.43 27.50 -20.81
N ASP A 25 2.43 28.35 -21.00
CA ASP A 25 3.04 29.13 -19.93
C ASP A 25 2.44 30.53 -19.87
N CYS A 26 2.70 31.23 -18.76
CA CYS A 26 2.43 32.66 -18.63
C CYS A 26 3.75 33.42 -18.41
N PRO A 27 3.74 34.75 -18.57
CA PRO A 27 4.87 35.59 -18.15
C PRO A 27 5.26 35.30 -16.70
N GLU A 28 6.49 35.66 -16.34
CA GLU A 28 6.95 35.57 -14.96
C GLU A 28 6.02 36.33 -14.03
N ILE A 29 5.74 35.71 -12.89
CA ILE A 29 4.93 36.28 -11.81
C ILE A 29 5.88 36.47 -10.65
N ASP A 30 6.09 37.72 -10.23
CA ASP A 30 6.83 38.03 -9.01
C ASP A 30 6.00 37.62 -7.79
N TYR A 31 6.20 36.38 -7.36
CA TYR A 31 5.52 35.78 -6.23
C TYR A 31 6.47 34.84 -5.47
N ALA A 32 6.68 35.14 -4.19
CA ALA A 32 7.45 34.29 -3.29
C ALA A 32 6.56 33.14 -2.78
N MET A 33 6.77 31.94 -3.34
CA MET A 33 6.09 30.72 -2.93
C MET A 33 6.30 30.46 -1.43
N GLN A 34 5.23 30.09 -0.72
CA GLN A 34 5.24 29.86 0.73
C GLN A 34 5.35 28.39 1.08
N CYS A 35 4.66 27.54 0.32
CA CYS A 35 4.56 26.10 0.55
C CYS A 35 5.27 25.30 -0.56
N ILE A 36 5.23 25.76 -1.81
CA ILE A 36 5.81 25.04 -2.94
C ILE A 36 7.33 25.29 -3.00
N LEU A 37 8.11 24.23 -2.86
CA LEU A 37 9.56 24.28 -2.98
C LEU A 37 9.99 24.70 -4.40
N PRO A 38 11.04 25.52 -4.54
CA PRO A 38 11.57 25.88 -5.84
C PRO A 38 12.06 24.67 -6.62
N LYS A 39 11.83 24.68 -7.94
CA LYS A 39 12.23 23.58 -8.84
C LYS A 39 13.74 23.27 -8.74
N PHE A 40 14.59 24.29 -8.69
CA PHE A 40 16.04 24.09 -8.61
C PHE A 40 16.46 23.28 -7.38
N PHE A 41 15.75 23.43 -6.25
CA PHE A 41 16.04 22.67 -5.03
C PHE A 41 15.69 21.20 -5.21
N VAL A 42 14.51 20.92 -5.78
CA VAL A 42 14.04 19.55 -6.07
C VAL A 42 14.95 18.86 -7.09
N ASP A 43 15.38 19.59 -8.12
CA ASP A 43 16.31 19.07 -9.12
C ASP A 43 17.70 18.78 -8.53
N ALA A 44 18.21 19.64 -7.64
CA ALA A 44 19.48 19.42 -6.96
C ALA A 44 19.45 18.14 -6.08
N VAL A 45 18.34 17.89 -5.39
CA VAL A 45 18.12 16.63 -4.65
C VAL A 45 18.08 15.44 -5.60
N GLY A 46 17.41 15.57 -6.75
CA GLY A 46 17.39 14.55 -7.80
C GLY A 46 18.78 14.21 -8.33
N VAL A 47 19.59 15.22 -8.67
CA VAL A 47 20.98 15.04 -9.10
C VAL A 47 21.82 14.35 -8.02
N THR A 48 21.66 14.76 -6.76
CA THR A 48 22.36 14.14 -5.63
C THR A 48 21.98 12.67 -5.48
N HIS A 49 20.70 12.36 -5.59
CA HIS A 49 20.19 11.00 -5.57
C HIS A 49 20.79 10.15 -6.71
N ASP A 50 20.80 10.66 -7.93
CA ASP A 50 21.32 9.94 -9.10
C ASP A 50 22.83 9.71 -9.04
N ILE A 51 23.58 10.66 -8.48
CA ILE A 51 25.02 10.49 -8.21
C ILE A 51 25.23 9.42 -7.15
N ALA A 52 24.44 9.44 -6.07
CA ALA A 52 24.56 8.49 -4.98
C ALA A 52 24.21 7.06 -5.44
N ALA A 53 23.16 6.91 -6.26
CA ALA A 53 22.71 5.63 -6.80
C ALA A 53 23.75 4.93 -7.71
N LYS A 54 24.70 5.69 -8.29
CA LYS A 54 25.81 5.12 -9.08
C LYS A 54 26.94 4.53 -8.22
N ARG A 55 26.97 4.82 -6.92
CA ARG A 55 28.00 4.31 -6.01
C ARG A 55 27.65 2.90 -5.55
N LYS A 56 28.65 2.17 -5.06
CA LYS A 56 28.43 0.85 -4.46
C LYS A 56 27.49 0.98 -3.25
N PRO A 57 26.37 0.23 -3.20
CA PRO A 57 25.43 0.32 -2.09
C PRO A 57 26.09 -0.17 -0.79
N ARG A 58 25.78 0.51 0.32
CA ARG A 58 26.11 0.04 1.66
C ARG A 58 25.25 -1.16 2.03
N MET A 59 25.72 -1.93 3.01
CA MET A 59 24.93 -3.00 3.60
C MET A 59 23.71 -2.40 4.32
N TYR A 60 22.53 -2.91 4.01
CA TYR A 60 21.30 -2.54 4.71
C TYR A 60 21.25 -3.30 6.05
N LEU A 61 20.89 -2.60 7.11
CA LEU A 61 20.93 -3.10 8.50
C LEU A 61 19.56 -3.05 9.17
N GLY A 62 18.48 -2.90 8.39
CA GLY A 62 17.13 -2.81 8.95
C GLY A 62 16.56 -4.17 9.36
N ALA A 63 15.58 -4.14 10.26
CA ALA A 63 14.98 -5.35 10.84
C ALA A 63 14.13 -6.16 9.87
N VAL A 64 13.60 -5.53 8.81
CA VAL A 64 12.83 -6.21 7.76
C VAL A 64 13.78 -6.69 6.67
N PRO A 65 13.78 -7.99 6.29
CA PRO A 65 14.62 -8.53 5.23
C PRO A 65 14.50 -7.78 3.90
N GLU A 66 15.60 -7.71 3.14
CA GLU A 66 15.63 -6.96 1.87
C GLU A 66 14.68 -7.51 0.80
N ASP A 67 14.54 -8.83 0.72
CA ASP A 67 13.67 -9.50 -0.25
C ASP A 67 12.19 -9.18 -0.03
N VAL A 68 11.79 -8.96 1.23
CA VAL A 68 10.45 -8.50 1.58
C VAL A 68 10.23 -7.07 1.09
N ILE A 69 11.25 -6.21 1.17
CA ILE A 69 11.16 -4.83 0.68
C ILE A 69 11.16 -4.80 -0.84
N ASP A 70 11.90 -5.69 -1.51
CA ASP A 70 11.85 -5.87 -2.96
C ASP A 70 10.43 -6.22 -3.43
N GLU A 71 9.77 -7.18 -2.76
CA GLU A 71 8.38 -7.55 -3.07
C GLU A 71 7.41 -6.38 -2.88
N CYS A 72 7.63 -5.53 -1.87
CA CYS A 72 6.82 -4.33 -1.65
C CYS A 72 7.05 -3.32 -2.78
N GLU A 73 8.30 -3.07 -3.15
CA GLU A 73 8.65 -2.16 -4.25
C GLU A 73 8.07 -2.60 -5.59
N ASP A 74 8.14 -3.90 -5.90
CA ASP A 74 7.59 -4.46 -7.12
C ASP A 74 6.05 -4.38 -7.17
N SER A 75 5.39 -4.60 -6.02
CA SER A 75 3.93 -4.46 -5.90
C SER A 75 3.48 -3.02 -6.15
N HIS A 76 4.22 -2.03 -5.63
CA HIS A 76 3.97 -0.61 -5.88
C HIS A 76 4.20 -0.23 -7.35
N LYS A 77 5.31 -0.67 -7.95
CA LYS A 77 5.59 -0.47 -9.39
C LYS A 77 4.50 -1.10 -10.27
N ALA A 78 3.98 -2.27 -9.89
CA ALA A 78 2.92 -2.95 -10.62
C ALA A 78 1.60 -2.15 -10.56
N ALA A 79 1.21 -1.66 -9.38
CA ALA A 79 0.05 -0.80 -9.19
C ALA A 79 0.13 0.49 -10.03
N ASP A 80 1.32 1.09 -10.10
CA ASP A 80 1.58 2.26 -10.96
C ASP A 80 1.55 1.93 -12.45
N SER A 81 1.96 0.72 -12.85
CA SER A 81 1.96 0.32 -14.26
C SER A 81 0.56 0.05 -14.82
N GLY A 82 -0.40 -0.35 -13.97
CA GLY A 82 -1.81 -0.53 -14.32
C GLY A 82 -2.53 0.79 -14.62
N LYS A 83 -2.05 1.90 -14.05
CA LYS A 83 -2.42 3.28 -14.43
C LYS A 83 -1.63 3.65 -15.68
N GLY A 84 -1.95 3.01 -16.81
CA GLY A 84 -1.22 3.03 -18.08
C GLY A 84 -0.09 4.07 -18.18
N LYS A 85 1.15 3.59 -18.28
CA LYS A 85 2.35 4.35 -18.68
C LYS A 85 2.25 4.91 -20.11
N ALA A 86 1.09 5.44 -20.50
CA ALA A 86 1.06 6.43 -21.54
C ALA A 86 1.88 7.60 -20.99
N THR A 87 3.11 7.74 -21.49
CA THR A 87 3.84 9.00 -21.58
C THR A 87 2.98 9.98 -22.37
N SER A 88 1.86 10.36 -21.79
CA SER A 88 0.92 11.31 -22.35
C SER A 88 1.65 12.64 -22.31
N THR A 89 2.10 13.07 -23.48
CA THR A 89 2.60 14.42 -23.74
C THR A 89 1.51 15.47 -23.53
N ALA A 90 0.25 15.05 -23.30
CA ALA A 90 -0.85 15.97 -23.00
C ALA A 90 -0.65 16.69 -21.66
N HIS A 91 0.11 16.11 -20.73
CA HIS A 91 0.43 16.72 -19.45
C HIS A 91 1.93 16.98 -19.35
N ASP A 92 2.33 18.20 -19.05
CA ASP A 92 3.71 18.58 -18.73
C ASP A 92 3.98 18.41 -17.23
N ASP A 93 3.07 18.83 -16.35
CA ASP A 93 3.09 18.50 -14.92
C ASP A 93 2.20 17.28 -14.63
N LYS A 94 2.76 16.30 -13.92
CA LYS A 94 2.16 14.99 -13.63
C LYS A 94 1.42 14.94 -12.30
N GLY A 95 1.62 15.92 -11.41
CA GLY A 95 1.00 15.95 -10.10
C GLY A 95 1.63 16.95 -9.14
N ILE A 96 1.28 16.81 -7.86
CA ILE A 96 1.87 17.54 -6.73
C ILE A 96 2.24 16.54 -5.65
N MET A 97 3.46 16.62 -5.13
CA MET A 97 3.88 15.94 -3.91
C MET A 97 3.69 16.89 -2.73
N ALA A 98 3.14 16.44 -1.61
CA ALA A 98 2.99 17.26 -0.41
C ALA A 98 3.49 16.56 0.84
N LEU A 99 3.86 17.38 1.82
CA LEU A 99 4.22 17.00 3.16
C LEU A 99 3.37 17.80 4.13
N VAL A 100 2.68 17.08 5.01
CA VAL A 100 1.87 17.63 6.10
C VAL A 100 2.44 17.21 7.44
N CYS A 101 2.23 18.00 8.48
CA CYS A 101 2.54 17.58 9.84
C CYS A 101 1.45 16.66 10.42
N ARG A 102 1.67 16.15 11.63
CA ARG A 102 0.71 15.34 12.41
C ARG A 102 -0.69 15.95 12.57
N HIS A 103 -0.79 17.27 12.46
CA HIS A 103 -2.05 18.01 12.54
C HIS A 103 -2.77 18.11 11.20
N ASP A 104 -2.27 17.41 10.17
CA ASP A 104 -2.72 17.46 8.78
C ASP A 104 -2.47 18.82 8.08
N ILE A 105 -1.71 19.74 8.72
CA ILE A 105 -1.38 21.07 8.17
C ILE A 105 -0.29 20.93 7.10
N PRO A 106 -0.49 21.43 5.87
CA PRO A 106 0.53 21.46 4.83
C PRO A 106 1.70 22.37 5.22
N TRP A 107 2.91 21.85 5.07
CA TRP A 107 4.15 22.61 5.28
C TRP A 107 4.86 22.87 3.97
N PHE A 108 5.12 21.80 3.21
CA PHE A 108 5.80 21.90 1.94
C PHE A 108 5.10 21.06 0.88
N ALA A 109 5.19 21.52 -0.36
CA ALA A 109 4.79 20.78 -1.55
C ALA A 109 5.83 20.97 -2.66
N CYS A 110 5.81 20.11 -3.67
CA CYS A 110 6.59 20.33 -4.87
C CYS A 110 5.87 19.80 -6.11
N ASN A 111 6.17 20.41 -7.25
CA ASN A 111 5.58 20.03 -8.52
C ASN A 111 6.23 18.74 -9.04
N ILE A 112 5.41 17.77 -9.45
CA ILE A 112 5.88 16.55 -10.11
C ILE A 112 5.90 16.82 -11.60
N ASP A 113 7.06 17.14 -12.16
CA ASP A 113 7.24 17.54 -13.56
C ASP A 113 7.86 16.44 -14.44
N THR A 114 8.26 15.32 -13.84
CA THR A 114 8.76 14.14 -14.54
C THR A 114 7.83 12.94 -14.36
N PRO A 115 7.83 11.97 -15.30
CA PRO A 115 7.04 10.75 -15.15
C PRO A 115 7.43 9.93 -13.91
N GLY A 116 6.41 9.38 -13.25
CA GLY A 116 6.53 8.50 -12.09
C GLY A 116 6.72 9.22 -10.76
N GLU A 117 6.42 8.53 -9.67
CA GLU A 117 6.73 8.98 -8.32
C GLU A 117 8.22 8.77 -8.03
N GLN A 118 9.05 9.72 -8.48
CA GLN A 118 10.48 9.66 -8.20
C GLN A 118 10.74 10.00 -6.73
N GLN A 119 11.62 9.24 -6.08
CA GLN A 119 12.00 9.45 -4.67
C GLN A 119 12.48 10.88 -4.39
N LYS A 120 13.04 11.58 -5.40
CA LYS A 120 13.50 12.96 -5.27
C LYS A 120 12.44 13.90 -4.70
N TYR A 121 11.16 13.71 -5.02
CA TYR A 121 10.09 14.59 -4.57
C TYR A 121 9.87 14.48 -3.06
N ALA A 122 9.65 13.27 -2.55
CA ALA A 122 9.50 13.02 -1.12
C ALA A 122 10.78 13.40 -0.34
N LEU A 123 11.96 13.03 -0.85
CA LEU A 123 13.24 13.38 -0.22
C LEU A 123 13.48 14.89 -0.15
N SER A 124 13.04 15.65 -1.15
CA SER A 124 13.14 17.12 -1.13
C SER A 124 12.31 17.73 0.00
N LEU A 125 11.08 17.26 0.19
CA LEU A 125 10.21 17.76 1.27
C LEU A 125 10.78 17.40 2.65
N ILE A 126 11.25 16.16 2.82
CA ILE A 126 11.91 15.70 4.05
C ILE A 126 13.16 16.54 4.34
N LEU A 127 14.00 16.78 3.33
CA LEU A 127 15.21 17.59 3.48
C LEU A 127 14.89 19.04 3.85
N ALA A 128 13.89 19.64 3.21
CA ALA A 128 13.43 20.99 3.55
C ALA A 128 13.02 21.09 5.02
N VAL A 129 12.24 20.13 5.53
CA VAL A 129 11.87 20.10 6.96
C VAL A 129 13.11 19.97 7.85
N LEU A 130 14.02 19.04 7.56
CA LEU A 130 15.22 18.84 8.37
C LEU A 130 16.14 20.07 8.43
N LEU A 131 16.18 20.86 7.36
CA LEU A 131 16.92 22.12 7.29
C LEU A 131 16.36 23.22 8.20
N HIS A 132 15.05 23.18 8.48
CA HIS A 132 14.38 24.10 9.40
C HIS A 132 14.38 23.63 10.86
N LEU A 133 14.91 22.44 11.14
CA LEU A 133 14.93 21.85 12.48
C LEU A 133 16.33 21.85 13.10
N PRO A 134 16.44 21.97 14.43
CA PRO A 134 17.73 21.89 15.10
C PRO A 134 18.36 20.49 14.87
N PRO A 135 19.71 20.37 14.84
CA PRO A 135 20.40 19.11 14.56
C PRO A 135 20.04 17.94 15.49
N SER A 136 19.55 18.24 16.70
CA SER A 136 19.09 17.25 17.68
C SER A 136 17.66 16.76 17.46
N ALA A 137 16.86 17.45 16.63
CA ALA A 137 15.47 17.09 16.40
C ALA A 137 15.35 15.87 15.48
N THR A 138 14.56 14.91 15.92
CA THR A 138 14.23 13.68 15.21
C THR A 138 12.86 13.79 14.55
N MET A 139 12.69 13.13 13.40
CA MET A 139 11.47 13.19 12.60
C MET A 139 10.99 11.79 12.23
N ALA A 140 9.73 11.52 12.55
CA ALA A 140 9.00 10.34 12.13
C ALA A 140 8.25 10.62 10.82
N VAL A 141 8.55 9.88 9.76
CA VAL A 141 7.99 10.08 8.42
C VAL A 141 7.04 8.92 8.09
N LEU A 142 5.78 9.25 7.79
CA LEU A 142 4.80 8.32 7.24
C LEU A 142 4.74 8.50 5.73
N TYR A 143 5.03 7.43 5.00
CA TYR A 143 5.02 7.43 3.54
C TYR A 143 4.64 6.04 3.03
N ASP A 144 3.80 5.92 2.01
CA ASP A 144 3.27 4.64 1.56
C ASP A 144 4.34 3.65 1.12
N ILE A 145 5.47 4.16 0.64
CA ILE A 145 6.69 3.39 0.34
C ILE A 145 7.84 3.68 1.30
N GLY A 146 7.53 4.07 2.54
CA GLY A 146 8.50 4.39 3.58
C GLY A 146 9.50 3.26 3.87
N CYS A 147 9.10 1.99 3.68
CA CYS A 147 10.02 0.85 3.75
C CYS A 147 11.12 0.89 2.68
N VAL A 148 10.73 1.22 1.45
CA VAL A 148 11.65 1.36 0.31
C VAL A 148 12.54 2.58 0.50
N THR A 149 11.96 3.73 0.88
CA THR A 149 12.70 4.98 1.12
C THR A 149 13.72 4.83 2.26
N SER A 150 13.34 4.19 3.37
CA SER A 150 14.24 3.89 4.48
C SER A 150 15.44 3.06 4.03
N ARG A 151 15.21 2.01 3.24
CA ARG A 151 16.27 1.18 2.67
C ARG A 151 17.19 1.98 1.74
N ILE A 152 16.63 2.83 0.88
CA ILE A 152 17.39 3.67 -0.06
C ILE A 152 18.34 4.62 0.69
N ILE A 153 17.84 5.33 1.72
CA ILE A 153 18.66 6.26 2.51
C ILE A 153 19.74 5.51 3.34
N GLN A 154 19.50 4.25 3.70
CA GLN A 154 20.54 3.43 4.35
C GLN A 154 21.63 2.99 3.37
N LYS A 155 21.24 2.63 2.14
CA LYS A 155 22.16 2.15 1.11
C LYS A 155 23.01 3.27 0.50
N TYR A 156 22.46 4.47 0.37
CA TYR A 156 23.06 5.58 -0.36
C TYR A 156 23.09 6.87 0.47
N ASP A 157 24.21 7.59 0.42
CA ASP A 157 24.38 8.90 1.07
C ASP A 157 23.69 10.01 0.27
N ILE A 158 22.35 10.05 0.36
CA ILE A 158 21.53 11.06 -0.32
C ILE A 158 21.30 12.28 0.57
N LEU A 159 21.22 12.06 1.89
CA LEU A 159 21.03 13.12 2.89
C LEU A 159 22.37 13.62 3.42
N MET A 160 22.37 14.81 4.01
CA MET A 160 23.56 15.36 4.66
C MET A 160 24.01 14.47 5.85
N PRO A 161 25.30 14.48 6.20
CA PRO A 161 25.80 13.73 7.35
C PRO A 161 24.99 13.99 8.63
N GLY A 162 24.62 12.93 9.35
CA GLY A 162 23.84 13.01 10.59
C GLY A 162 22.32 13.15 10.41
N MET A 163 21.83 13.44 9.20
CA MET A 163 20.38 13.56 8.95
C MET A 163 19.66 12.22 8.93
N ARG A 164 20.33 11.16 8.44
CA ARG A 164 19.76 9.82 8.37
C ARG A 164 19.39 9.29 9.75
N GLU A 165 20.26 9.47 10.73
CA GLU A 165 20.10 8.99 12.11
C GLU A 165 18.93 9.69 12.83
N ARG A 166 18.45 10.81 12.29
CA ARG A 166 17.32 11.58 12.81
C ARG A 166 15.98 11.12 12.25
N LEU A 167 15.96 10.19 11.30
CA LEU A 167 14.75 9.76 10.59
C LEU A 167 14.28 8.37 11.02
N THR A 168 12.99 8.28 11.28
CA THR A 168 12.29 7.00 11.44
C THR A 168 11.16 6.94 10.42
N PHE A 169 11.12 5.89 9.60
CA PHE A 169 10.07 5.71 8.60
C PHE A 169 9.02 4.72 9.07
N ALA A 170 7.78 4.96 8.68
CA ALA A 170 6.65 4.05 8.73
C ALA A 170 5.83 4.22 7.45
N THR A 171 4.97 3.24 7.15
CA THR A 171 3.89 3.42 6.17
C THR A 171 2.73 4.18 6.81
N SER A 172 1.80 4.71 6.01
CA SER A 172 0.50 5.10 6.57
C SER A 172 -0.25 3.86 7.09
N ALA A 173 -1.17 4.06 8.02
CA ALA A 173 -1.84 2.98 8.74
C ALA A 173 -2.79 2.19 7.82
N MET A 174 -3.44 2.84 6.85
CA MET A 174 -4.26 2.12 5.87
C MET A 174 -3.38 1.41 4.84
N HIS A 175 -2.37 2.09 4.29
CA HIS A 175 -1.50 1.47 3.29
C HIS A 175 -0.59 0.38 3.86
N ALA A 176 -0.34 0.34 5.17
CA ALA A 176 0.39 -0.76 5.81
C ALA A 176 -0.16 -2.14 5.41
N TYR A 177 -1.48 -2.27 5.30
CA TYR A 177 -2.14 -3.54 4.95
C TYR A 177 -1.80 -4.05 3.56
N VAL A 178 -1.38 -3.15 2.65
CA VAL A 178 -0.93 -3.46 1.29
C VAL A 178 0.47 -4.07 1.27
N HIS A 179 1.28 -3.86 2.30
CA HIS A 179 2.62 -4.43 2.40
C HIS A 179 2.60 -5.89 2.85
N GLN A 180 3.73 -6.59 2.69
CA GLN A 180 3.93 -7.93 3.25
C GLN A 180 3.86 -7.92 4.78
N TRP A 181 3.48 -9.06 5.39
CA TRP A 181 3.32 -9.14 6.84
C TRP A 181 4.60 -8.78 7.58
N SER A 182 5.75 -9.32 7.14
CA SER A 182 7.05 -8.99 7.74
C SER A 182 7.41 -7.51 7.57
N CYS A 183 6.99 -6.85 6.49
CA CYS A 183 7.12 -5.41 6.34
C CYS A 183 6.24 -4.65 7.34
N GLN A 184 5.00 -5.08 7.56
CA GLN A 184 4.11 -4.49 8.56
C GLN A 184 4.70 -4.55 9.97
N LEU A 185 5.36 -5.66 10.34
CA LEU A 185 6.01 -5.77 11.66
C LEU A 185 7.12 -4.73 11.89
N GLY A 186 7.71 -4.18 10.82
CA GLY A 186 8.79 -3.19 10.90
C GLY A 186 8.35 -1.75 10.59
N PHE A 187 7.36 -1.57 9.71
CA PHE A 187 6.97 -0.26 9.17
C PHE A 187 5.50 0.11 9.42
N ASN A 188 4.66 -0.75 9.99
CA ASN A 188 3.30 -0.35 10.36
C ASN A 188 3.35 0.56 11.60
N PRO A 189 2.82 1.80 11.55
CA PRO A 189 2.88 2.75 12.66
C PRO A 189 2.11 2.27 13.90
N ARG A 190 1.21 1.28 13.76
CA ARG A 190 0.50 0.65 14.89
C ARG A 190 1.31 -0.42 15.61
N LEU A 191 2.32 -0.98 14.94
CA LEU A 191 3.19 -2.03 15.47
C LEU A 191 4.58 -1.50 15.83
N GLN A 192 4.89 -0.28 15.40
CA GLN A 192 6.14 0.40 15.66
C GLN A 192 6.01 1.35 16.85
N LEU A 193 6.95 1.23 17.79
CA LEU A 193 6.99 2.11 18.95
C LEU A 193 7.17 3.57 18.51
N GLY A 194 6.47 4.48 19.18
CA GLY A 194 6.65 5.91 19.02
C GLY A 194 5.69 6.62 18.07
N PHE A 195 5.02 5.92 17.17
CA PHE A 195 4.03 6.53 16.27
C PHE A 195 2.68 6.82 16.95
N GLY A 196 2.38 6.12 18.04
CA GLY A 196 1.16 6.29 18.84
C GLY A 196 -0.09 6.09 17.99
N LEU A 197 -1.01 7.07 18.00
CA LEU A 197 -2.24 7.01 17.21
C LEU A 197 -2.17 7.68 15.84
N THR A 198 -0.98 8.10 15.39
CA THR A 198 -0.79 8.74 14.08
C THR A 198 -1.13 7.75 12.96
N ASP A 199 -1.97 8.18 12.01
CA ASP A 199 -2.41 7.34 10.90
C ASP A 199 -1.66 7.61 9.59
N GLY A 200 -1.11 8.81 9.40
CA GLY A 200 -0.37 9.15 8.17
C GLY A 200 -1.26 9.54 6.99
N GLU A 201 -2.58 9.62 7.19
CA GLU A 201 -3.56 9.91 6.14
C GLU A 201 -3.79 11.42 5.94
N GLY A 202 -2.92 12.27 6.48
CA GLY A 202 -3.10 13.72 6.47
C GLY A 202 -3.01 14.31 5.05
N VAL A 203 -2.15 13.74 4.22
CA VAL A 203 -1.98 14.17 2.83
C VAL A 203 -3.22 13.82 1.99
N GLU A 204 -3.85 12.67 2.22
CA GLU A 204 -5.14 12.32 1.60
C GLU A 204 -6.28 13.27 1.98
N ARG A 205 -6.31 13.70 3.25
CA ARG A 205 -7.27 14.73 3.71
C ARG A 205 -7.02 16.06 3.01
N LEU A 206 -5.77 16.42 2.80
CA LEU A 206 -5.39 17.60 2.03
C LEU A 206 -5.86 17.47 0.57
N TRP A 207 -5.67 16.31 -0.08
CA TRP A 207 -6.15 16.06 -1.43
C TRP A 207 -7.66 16.18 -1.54
N SER A 208 -8.40 15.71 -0.54
CA SER A 208 -9.86 15.89 -0.52
C SER A 208 -10.25 17.38 -0.49
N ARG A 209 -9.48 18.25 0.17
CA ARG A 209 -9.73 19.70 0.19
C ARG A 209 -9.38 20.37 -1.14
N LEU A 210 -8.35 19.89 -1.83
CA LEU A 210 -7.92 20.42 -3.13
C LEU A 210 -8.70 19.86 -4.33
N ARG A 211 -9.62 18.91 -4.11
CA ARG A 211 -10.31 18.14 -5.17
C ARG A 211 -10.98 19.04 -6.21
N ASP A 212 -11.65 20.10 -5.78
CA ASP A 212 -12.39 20.99 -6.68
C ASP A 212 -11.45 21.84 -7.57
N LEU A 213 -10.19 22.01 -7.16
CA LEU A 213 -9.18 22.71 -7.95
C LEU A 213 -8.63 21.87 -9.11
N ILE A 214 -8.81 20.54 -9.09
CA ILE A 214 -8.23 19.63 -10.07
C ILE A 214 -8.64 19.99 -11.51
N SER A 215 -9.93 20.22 -11.76
CA SER A 215 -10.42 20.54 -13.10
C SER A 215 -10.03 21.95 -13.53
N ILE A 216 -10.08 22.91 -12.60
CA ILE A 216 -9.81 24.33 -12.83
C ILE A 216 -8.33 24.50 -13.20
N LEU A 217 -7.44 24.04 -12.34
CA LEU A 217 -6.00 24.27 -12.46
C LEU A 217 -5.36 23.51 -13.61
N ARG A 218 -5.99 22.42 -14.07
CA ARG A 218 -5.51 21.64 -15.21
C ARG A 218 -5.46 22.47 -16.49
N CYS A 219 -6.32 23.48 -16.63
CA CYS A 219 -6.44 24.29 -17.83
C CYS A 219 -5.85 25.71 -17.70
N VAL A 220 -5.28 26.06 -16.55
CA VAL A 220 -4.65 27.37 -16.27
C VAL A 220 -3.18 27.32 -16.64
N SER A 221 -2.59 28.41 -17.13
CA SER A 221 -1.17 28.49 -17.46
C SER A 221 -0.25 28.00 -16.33
N ARG A 222 0.86 27.37 -16.70
CA ARG A 222 1.67 26.54 -15.81
C ARG A 222 2.12 27.22 -14.51
N LEU A 223 2.78 28.38 -14.58
CA LEU A 223 3.25 29.10 -13.39
C LEU A 223 2.08 29.65 -12.55
N ARG A 224 1.02 30.14 -13.20
CA ARG A 224 -0.19 30.62 -12.50
C ARG A 224 -0.87 29.50 -11.73
N ARG A 225 -0.91 28.27 -12.27
CA ARG A 225 -1.37 27.08 -11.55
C ARG A 225 -0.59 26.89 -10.25
N LEU A 226 0.74 26.97 -10.28
CA LEU A 226 1.57 26.80 -9.07
C LEU A 226 1.30 27.91 -8.05
N VAL A 227 1.20 29.17 -8.49
CA VAL A 227 0.86 30.29 -7.59
C VAL A 227 -0.49 30.08 -6.90
N LEU A 228 -1.53 29.69 -7.66
CA LEU A 228 -2.86 29.43 -7.10
C LEU A 228 -2.87 28.25 -6.14
N LEU A 229 -2.12 27.18 -6.44
CA LEU A 229 -1.95 26.05 -5.54
C LEU A 229 -1.26 26.46 -4.25
N ASP A 230 -0.16 27.20 -4.35
CA ASP A 230 0.60 27.67 -3.20
C ASP A 230 -0.25 28.54 -2.27
N GLN A 231 -0.97 29.50 -2.83
CA GLN A 231 -1.90 30.35 -2.09
C GLN A 231 -2.98 29.54 -1.38
N HIS A 232 -3.55 28.54 -2.06
CA HIS A 232 -4.59 27.71 -1.47
C HIS A 232 -4.04 26.78 -0.38
N LEU A 233 -2.86 26.19 -0.57
CA LEU A 233 -2.16 25.41 0.45
C LEU A 233 -1.87 26.26 1.69
N PHE A 234 -1.39 27.49 1.49
CA PHE A 234 -1.14 28.43 2.58
C PHE A 234 -2.43 28.77 3.34
N TRP A 235 -3.52 29.06 2.62
CA TRP A 235 -4.83 29.35 3.21
C TRP A 235 -5.37 28.16 4.01
N VAL A 236 -5.34 26.94 3.44
CA VAL A 236 -5.70 25.71 4.16
C VAL A 236 -4.86 25.57 5.43
N GLY A 237 -3.56 25.84 5.34
CA GLY A 237 -2.68 25.80 6.49
C GLY A 237 -3.04 26.81 7.59
N GLN A 238 -3.46 28.02 7.23
CA GLN A 238 -3.93 29.03 8.20
C GLN A 238 -5.25 28.61 8.87
N GLU A 239 -6.24 28.19 8.07
CA GLU A 239 -7.53 27.73 8.60
C GLU A 239 -7.35 26.57 9.59
N MET A 240 -6.46 25.63 9.27
CA MET A 240 -6.18 24.49 10.15
C MET A 240 -5.40 24.87 11.41
N ARG A 241 -4.57 25.93 11.36
CA ARG A 241 -3.94 26.50 12.55
C ARG A 241 -4.96 27.14 13.49
N ASP A 242 -5.92 27.88 12.93
CA ASP A 242 -7.01 28.48 13.71
C ASP A 242 -7.90 27.42 14.37
N ASP A 243 -8.03 26.23 13.76
CA ASP A 243 -8.81 25.11 14.29
C ASP A 243 -8.04 24.19 15.27
N LEU A 244 -6.77 24.49 15.60
CA LEU A 244 -5.93 23.60 16.42
C LEU A 244 -6.55 23.26 17.78
N GLY A 245 -7.24 24.20 18.43
CA GLY A 245 -7.92 23.93 19.70
C GLY A 245 -9.04 22.88 19.58
N ARG A 246 -9.80 22.90 18.47
CA ARG A 246 -10.82 21.88 18.19
C ARG A 246 -10.18 20.56 17.77
N TRP A 247 -9.07 20.60 17.04
CA TRP A 247 -8.28 19.40 16.73
C TRP A 247 -7.82 18.70 18.01
N ASP A 248 -7.25 19.45 18.96
CA ASP A 248 -6.74 18.91 20.23
C ASP A 248 -7.86 18.31 21.09
N THR A 249 -9.00 19.02 21.16
CA THR A 249 -10.21 18.52 21.84
C THR A 249 -10.69 17.18 21.24
N ARG A 250 -10.70 17.06 19.91
CA ARG A 250 -11.08 15.81 19.22
C ARG A 250 -10.08 14.69 19.50
N ARG A 251 -8.78 14.99 19.51
CA ARG A 251 -7.73 14.00 19.79
C ARG A 251 -7.77 13.52 21.24
N THR A 252 -7.99 14.41 22.20
CA THR A 252 -8.16 14.04 23.61
C THR A 252 -9.35 13.08 23.81
N LYS A 253 -10.49 13.38 23.19
CA LYS A 253 -11.66 12.47 23.21
C LYS A 253 -11.36 11.11 22.58
N LEU A 254 -10.64 11.09 21.46
CA LEU A 254 -10.23 9.86 20.78
C LEU A 254 -9.28 9.02 21.66
N ILE A 255 -8.30 9.65 22.31
CA ILE A 255 -7.36 8.98 23.20
C ILE A 255 -8.12 8.35 24.38
N LYS A 256 -9.02 9.11 25.01
CA LYS A 256 -9.85 8.59 26.11
C LYS A 256 -10.65 7.36 25.65
N LYS A 257 -11.38 7.47 24.54
CA LYS A 257 -12.15 6.35 23.99
C LYS A 257 -11.26 5.13 23.70
N ARG A 258 -10.12 5.32 23.03
CA ARG A 258 -9.19 4.22 22.72
C ARG A 258 -8.59 3.57 23.97
N THR A 259 -8.36 4.36 25.01
CA THR A 259 -7.90 3.86 26.30
C THR A 259 -9.00 3.02 26.96
N ASP A 260 -10.24 3.51 26.98
CA ASP A 260 -11.39 2.79 27.54
C ASP A 260 -11.62 1.47 26.79
N ASP A 261 -11.59 1.49 25.45
CA ASP A 261 -11.73 0.31 24.59
C ASP A 261 -10.61 -0.71 24.88
N ALA A 262 -9.34 -0.26 24.94
CA ALA A 262 -8.20 -1.13 25.22
C ALA A 262 -8.24 -1.72 26.63
N MET A 263 -8.68 -0.96 27.63
CA MET A 263 -8.84 -1.45 29.00
C MET A 263 -9.98 -2.47 29.11
N ALA A 264 -11.05 -2.31 28.34
CA ALA A 264 -12.13 -3.29 28.27
C ALA A 264 -11.65 -4.60 27.62
N GLU A 265 -10.91 -4.52 26.52
CA GLU A 265 -10.31 -5.68 25.85
C GLU A 265 -9.33 -6.42 26.78
N LEU A 266 -8.50 -5.67 27.50
CA LEU A 266 -7.58 -6.22 28.49
C LEU A 266 -8.33 -7.01 29.58
N ARG A 267 -9.39 -6.44 30.15
CA ARG A 267 -10.22 -7.11 31.16
C ARG A 267 -10.86 -8.39 30.62
N MET A 268 -11.36 -8.36 29.38
CA MET A 268 -11.97 -9.53 28.74
C MET A 268 -10.96 -10.65 28.45
N SER A 269 -9.71 -10.29 28.19
CA SER A 269 -8.63 -11.25 27.91
C SER A 269 -8.10 -11.97 29.16
N GLY A 270 -8.46 -11.52 30.37
CA GLY A 270 -7.96 -12.07 31.64
C GLY A 270 -6.56 -11.59 32.05
N PHE A 271 -5.93 -10.73 31.24
CA PHE A 271 -4.65 -10.10 31.57
C PHE A 271 -4.84 -8.81 32.37
N THR A 272 -3.81 -8.43 33.12
CA THR A 272 -3.75 -7.19 33.89
C THR A 272 -2.85 -6.16 33.22
N LEU A 273 -2.88 -4.92 33.71
CA LEU A 273 -1.99 -3.87 33.21
C LEU A 273 -0.51 -4.23 33.44
N ALA A 274 -0.20 -4.96 34.52
CA ALA A 274 1.16 -5.44 34.82
C ALA A 274 1.66 -6.47 33.80
N ASP A 275 0.76 -7.22 33.14
CA ASP A 275 1.12 -8.21 32.12
C ASP A 275 1.47 -7.58 30.75
N VAL A 276 1.14 -6.30 30.56
CA VAL A 276 1.24 -5.60 29.27
C VAL A 276 2.11 -4.34 29.34
N THR A 277 2.25 -3.72 30.51
CA THR A 277 3.02 -2.47 30.70
C THR A 277 4.27 -2.71 31.53
N THR A 278 5.39 -2.13 31.09
CA THR A 278 6.70 -2.32 31.70
C THR A 278 6.66 -1.89 33.16
N SER A 279 7.08 -2.80 34.05
CA SER A 279 7.12 -2.54 35.49
C SER A 279 8.22 -1.51 35.81
N PRO A 280 8.10 -0.73 36.91
CA PRO A 280 9.10 0.27 37.32
C PRO A 280 10.51 -0.30 37.54
N ASP A 281 10.62 -1.61 37.77
CA ASP A 281 11.87 -2.37 37.92
C ASP A 281 12.54 -2.77 36.59
N GLY A 282 11.91 -2.45 35.46
CA GLY A 282 12.43 -2.73 34.12
C GLY A 282 12.14 -4.14 33.60
N ALA A 283 11.36 -4.96 34.32
CA ALA A 283 10.94 -6.26 33.81
C ALA A 283 10.05 -6.11 32.57
N ILE A 284 10.41 -6.81 31.48
CA ILE A 284 9.59 -6.87 30.26
C ILE A 284 8.35 -7.73 30.58
N PRO A 285 7.13 -7.18 30.48
CA PRO A 285 5.90 -7.90 30.75
C PRO A 285 5.72 -9.09 29.83
N LEU A 286 5.00 -10.11 30.31
CA LEU A 286 4.76 -11.35 29.57
C LEU A 286 4.29 -11.09 28.14
N ILE A 287 3.29 -10.23 27.94
CA ILE A 287 2.73 -9.97 26.60
C ILE A 287 3.73 -9.25 25.69
N GLN A 288 4.49 -8.29 26.21
CA GLN A 288 5.54 -7.61 25.43
C GLN A 288 6.64 -8.58 25.02
N HIS A 289 7.07 -9.45 25.94
CA HIS A 289 8.08 -10.47 25.67
C HIS A 289 7.58 -11.48 24.62
N GLN A 290 6.35 -11.98 24.74
CA GLN A 290 5.76 -12.87 23.75
C GLN A 290 5.64 -12.19 22.38
N TRP A 291 5.28 -10.91 22.35
CA TRP A 291 5.24 -10.13 21.11
C TRP A 291 6.63 -9.98 20.46
N GLU A 292 7.67 -9.71 21.25
CA GLU A 292 9.06 -9.64 20.77
C GLU A 292 9.52 -10.98 20.19
N LEU A 293 9.24 -12.10 20.87
CA LEU A 293 9.52 -13.45 20.37
C LEU A 293 8.79 -13.72 19.05
N GLN A 294 7.50 -13.37 18.97
CA GLN A 294 6.71 -13.55 17.76
C GLN A 294 7.28 -12.73 16.59
N ARG A 295 7.64 -11.46 16.83
CA ARG A 295 8.27 -10.62 15.83
C ARG A 295 9.61 -11.18 15.37
N ALA A 296 10.46 -11.59 16.31
CA ALA A 296 11.77 -12.17 16.00
C ALA A 296 11.63 -13.42 15.13
N ALA A 297 10.71 -14.32 15.47
CA ALA A 297 10.42 -15.51 14.67
C ALA A 297 9.89 -15.14 13.26
N GLN A 298 8.94 -14.21 13.16
CA GLN A 298 8.33 -13.86 11.88
C GLN A 298 9.24 -13.02 10.96
N LEU A 299 10.25 -12.36 11.52
CA LEU A 299 11.29 -11.66 10.78
C LEU A 299 12.48 -12.59 10.44
N SER A 300 12.75 -13.64 11.22
CA SER A 300 13.84 -14.60 10.97
C SER A 300 13.50 -15.68 9.94
N VAL A 301 12.22 -16.06 9.82
CA VAL A 301 11.74 -17.25 9.08
C VAL A 301 11.97 -17.22 7.55
N ARG A 302 12.63 -16.22 6.97
CA ARG A 302 12.86 -16.16 5.50
C ARG A 302 14.28 -16.02 4.99
N SER A 303 15.31 -16.17 5.82
CA SER A 303 16.64 -16.47 5.27
C SER A 303 16.78 -17.91 4.74
N MET A 304 15.70 -18.73 4.78
CA MET A 304 15.76 -20.20 4.71
C MET A 304 15.13 -20.84 3.45
N THR A 305 14.29 -20.16 2.66
CA THR A 305 13.90 -20.72 1.36
C THR A 305 15.03 -20.43 0.37
N LYS A 306 15.84 -21.45 0.06
CA LYS A 306 16.83 -21.37 -1.03
C LYS A 306 16.17 -20.69 -2.24
N PRO A 307 16.83 -19.73 -2.93
CA PRO A 307 16.24 -18.96 -4.04
C PRO A 307 15.51 -19.82 -5.07
N ARG A 308 16.02 -21.04 -5.29
CA ARG A 308 15.44 -22.06 -6.15
C ARG A 308 14.05 -22.52 -5.71
N LEU A 309 13.83 -22.84 -4.43
CA LEU A 309 12.51 -23.29 -3.95
C LEU A 309 11.46 -22.19 -4.05
N LYS A 310 11.85 -20.92 -3.78
CA LYS A 310 10.97 -19.75 -3.96
C LYS A 310 10.59 -19.56 -5.43
N GLN A 311 11.55 -19.68 -6.36
CA GLN A 311 11.30 -19.56 -7.80
C GLN A 311 10.38 -20.66 -8.34
N GLU A 312 10.62 -21.90 -7.94
CA GLU A 312 9.78 -23.03 -8.35
C GLU A 312 8.35 -22.91 -7.78
N LEU A 313 8.20 -22.53 -6.51
CA LEU A 313 6.89 -22.22 -5.90
C LEU A 313 6.19 -21.07 -6.64
N GLN A 314 6.89 -19.98 -6.95
CA GLN A 314 6.33 -18.87 -7.73
C GLN A 314 5.89 -19.28 -9.13
N ALA A 315 6.64 -20.18 -9.79
CA ALA A 315 6.27 -20.72 -11.10
C ALA A 315 4.98 -21.55 -11.00
N VAL A 316 4.87 -22.42 -10.00
CA VAL A 316 3.63 -23.18 -9.75
C VAL A 316 2.45 -22.26 -9.44
N MET A 317 2.65 -21.22 -8.61
CA MET A 317 1.62 -20.21 -8.31
C MET A 317 1.11 -19.51 -9.57
N LYS A 318 2.02 -19.10 -10.45
CA LYS A 318 1.66 -18.45 -11.71
C LYS A 318 0.83 -19.37 -12.61
N ILE A 319 1.25 -20.64 -12.73
CA ILE A 319 0.51 -21.64 -13.49
C ILE A 319 -0.90 -21.83 -12.91
N GLN A 320 -1.04 -21.88 -11.58
CA GLN A 320 -2.35 -22.02 -10.94
C GLN A 320 -3.25 -20.79 -11.13
N ASP A 321 -2.72 -19.58 -11.06
CA ASP A 321 -3.49 -18.35 -11.35
C ASP A 321 -3.92 -18.29 -12.82
N ASP A 322 -3.06 -18.68 -13.77
CA ASP A 322 -3.41 -18.76 -15.19
C ASP A 322 -4.52 -19.82 -15.44
N ILE A 323 -4.45 -20.98 -14.75
CA ILE A 323 -5.50 -22.02 -14.81
C ILE A 323 -6.84 -21.50 -14.26
N ALA A 324 -6.82 -20.75 -13.16
CA ALA A 324 -8.03 -20.15 -12.56
C ALA A 324 -8.64 -19.09 -13.48
N LYS A 325 -7.82 -18.29 -14.17
CA LYS A 325 -8.30 -17.32 -15.16
C LYS A 325 -8.98 -18.01 -16.35
N VAL A 326 -8.37 -19.09 -16.84
CA VAL A 326 -8.98 -19.94 -17.88
C VAL A 326 -10.30 -20.55 -17.39
N GLU A 327 -10.43 -20.89 -16.10
CA GLU A 327 -11.71 -21.35 -15.49
C GLU A 327 -12.80 -20.29 -15.63
N ASP A 328 -12.51 -19.07 -15.18
CA ASP A 328 -13.45 -17.95 -15.23
C ASP A 328 -13.86 -17.63 -16.69
N ASP A 329 -12.92 -17.68 -17.64
CA ASP A 329 -13.19 -17.45 -19.06
C ASP A 329 -14.06 -18.55 -19.69
N ILE A 330 -13.82 -19.83 -19.34
CA ILE A 330 -14.64 -20.97 -19.77
C ILE A 330 -16.06 -20.85 -19.20
N ASP A 331 -16.20 -20.54 -17.91
CA ASP A 331 -17.50 -20.36 -17.26
C ASP A 331 -18.31 -19.21 -17.90
N MET A 332 -17.65 -18.09 -18.20
CA MET A 332 -18.28 -16.95 -18.88
C MET A 332 -18.72 -17.31 -20.31
N ALA A 333 -17.91 -18.09 -21.04
CA ALA A 333 -18.24 -18.58 -22.38
C ALA A 333 -19.43 -19.55 -22.35
N GLU A 334 -19.48 -20.46 -21.35
CA GLU A 334 -20.61 -21.37 -21.14
C GLU A 334 -21.90 -20.62 -20.80
N ASP A 335 -21.84 -19.62 -19.91
CA ASP A 335 -23.01 -18.81 -19.55
C ASP A 335 -23.55 -18.01 -20.75
N THR A 336 -22.65 -17.49 -21.60
CA THR A 336 -23.02 -16.78 -22.83
C THR A 336 -23.70 -17.72 -23.83
N LEU A 337 -23.17 -18.94 -24.01
CA LEU A 337 -23.74 -19.96 -24.89
C LEU A 337 -25.01 -20.62 -24.32
N GLY A 338 -25.19 -20.62 -23.00
CA GLY A 338 -26.41 -21.08 -22.33
C GLY A 338 -27.60 -20.16 -22.59
N ARG A 339 -27.35 -18.88 -22.84
CA ARG A 339 -28.37 -17.85 -23.12
C ARG A 339 -28.71 -17.69 -24.61
N GLY A 340 -27.96 -18.34 -25.51
CA GLY A 340 -28.12 -18.25 -26.97
C GLY A 340 -28.98 -19.35 -27.60
N PRO A 341 -29.39 -19.21 -28.88
CA PRO A 341 -30.24 -20.17 -29.58
C PRO A 341 -29.54 -21.53 -29.79
N SER A 342 -30.32 -22.63 -29.81
CA SER A 342 -29.82 -24.00 -29.90
C SER A 342 -29.53 -24.46 -31.34
N SER A 343 -28.70 -23.69 -32.05
CA SER A 343 -28.25 -24.03 -33.41
C SER A 343 -27.28 -25.23 -33.41
N ALA A 344 -27.06 -25.83 -34.59
CA ALA A 344 -26.04 -26.87 -34.76
C ALA A 344 -24.63 -26.37 -34.41
N ASP A 345 -24.34 -25.11 -34.73
CA ASP A 345 -23.07 -24.45 -34.40
C ASP A 345 -22.93 -24.21 -32.89
N ALA A 346 -24.01 -23.86 -32.19
CA ALA A 346 -24.02 -23.74 -30.74
C ALA A 346 -23.76 -25.09 -30.04
N ARG A 347 -24.25 -26.21 -30.61
CA ARG A 347 -23.91 -27.56 -30.11
C ARG A 347 -22.43 -27.89 -30.32
N ARG A 348 -21.86 -27.52 -31.46
CA ARG A 348 -20.42 -27.71 -31.75
C ARG A 348 -19.55 -26.88 -30.82
N ALA A 349 -19.91 -25.62 -30.57
CA ALA A 349 -19.21 -24.75 -29.62
C ALA A 349 -19.27 -25.29 -28.18
N ARG A 350 -20.40 -25.85 -27.74
CA ARG A 350 -20.52 -26.51 -26.42
C ARG A 350 -19.67 -27.78 -26.29
N ALA A 351 -19.51 -28.54 -27.38
CA ALA A 351 -18.60 -29.69 -27.38
C ALA A 351 -17.15 -29.24 -27.18
N GLN A 352 -16.71 -28.20 -27.90
CA GLN A 352 -15.37 -27.63 -27.74
C GLN A 352 -15.12 -27.05 -26.34
N LEU A 353 -16.11 -26.41 -25.70
CA LEU A 353 -15.98 -25.96 -24.30
C LEU A 353 -15.84 -27.12 -23.31
N ARG A 354 -16.52 -28.24 -23.57
CA ARG A 354 -16.39 -29.45 -22.74
C ARG A 354 -14.99 -30.07 -22.87
N ASP A 355 -14.43 -30.04 -24.08
CA ASP A 355 -13.05 -30.47 -24.33
C ASP A 355 -12.07 -29.55 -23.60
N LEU A 356 -12.28 -28.23 -23.64
CA LEU A 356 -11.46 -27.26 -22.90
C LEU A 356 -11.52 -27.47 -21.39
N ARG A 357 -12.70 -27.74 -20.81
CA ARG A 357 -12.82 -28.11 -19.38
C ARG A 357 -12.03 -29.37 -19.04
N THR A 358 -12.04 -30.35 -19.93
CA THR A 358 -11.30 -31.60 -19.72
C THR A 358 -9.78 -31.34 -19.73
N HIS A 359 -9.29 -30.54 -20.68
CA HIS A 359 -7.87 -30.13 -20.73
C HIS A 359 -7.48 -29.29 -19.51
N GLN A 360 -8.36 -28.41 -19.06
CA GLN A 360 -8.14 -27.60 -17.86
C GLN A 360 -8.02 -28.47 -16.60
N ALA A 361 -8.89 -29.47 -16.43
CA ALA A 361 -8.79 -30.42 -15.33
C ALA A 361 -7.46 -31.20 -15.35
N THR A 362 -6.99 -31.60 -16.53
CA THR A 362 -5.68 -32.24 -16.71
C THR A 362 -4.52 -31.29 -16.36
N LEU A 363 -4.58 -30.03 -16.78
CA LEU A 363 -3.57 -29.02 -16.43
C LEU A 363 -3.52 -28.77 -14.93
N ARG A 364 -4.68 -28.74 -14.26
CA ARG A 364 -4.77 -28.61 -12.80
C ARG A 364 -4.11 -29.79 -12.08
N ALA A 365 -4.42 -31.02 -12.51
CA ALA A 365 -3.77 -32.21 -11.97
C ALA A 365 -2.25 -32.24 -12.21
N ALA A 366 -1.79 -31.77 -13.37
CA ALA A 366 -0.35 -31.66 -13.67
C ALA A 366 0.35 -30.59 -12.81
N ALA A 367 -0.30 -29.46 -12.55
CA ALA A 367 0.22 -28.44 -11.63
C ALA A 367 0.31 -28.96 -10.19
N ASP A 368 -0.68 -29.74 -9.74
CA ASP A 368 -0.66 -30.40 -8.43
C ASP A 368 0.47 -31.44 -8.33
N ALA A 369 0.72 -32.21 -9.40
CA ALA A 369 1.81 -33.17 -9.47
C ALA A 369 3.21 -32.50 -9.51
N LEU A 370 3.34 -31.36 -10.19
CA LEU A 370 4.57 -30.56 -10.19
C LEU A 370 4.90 -30.07 -8.78
N TYR A 371 3.88 -29.61 -8.05
CA TYR A 371 4.02 -29.26 -6.64
C TYR A 371 4.54 -30.44 -5.79
N ASP A 372 4.02 -31.64 -6.04
CA ASP A 372 4.41 -32.86 -5.32
C ASP A 372 5.85 -33.29 -5.60
N SER A 373 6.40 -32.94 -6.77
CA SER A 373 7.78 -33.25 -7.14
C SER A 373 8.84 -32.32 -6.54
N LEU A 374 8.44 -31.24 -5.85
CA LEU A 374 9.36 -30.25 -5.28
C LEU A 374 10.10 -30.73 -4.02
N ASN A 375 9.85 -31.96 -3.55
CA ASN A 375 10.61 -32.68 -2.50
C ASN A 375 11.02 -31.79 -1.30
N VAL A 376 10.05 -31.04 -0.78
CA VAL A 376 10.28 -29.99 0.24
C VAL A 376 10.86 -30.57 1.55
N GLU A 377 10.60 -31.85 1.83
CA GLU A 377 11.08 -32.61 2.99
C GLU A 377 12.61 -32.75 3.05
N GLU A 378 13.29 -32.88 1.91
CA GLU A 378 14.76 -32.96 1.87
C GLU A 378 15.41 -31.59 2.09
N THR A 379 14.65 -30.51 1.87
CA THR A 379 15.17 -29.13 1.86
C THR A 379 15.01 -28.44 3.22
N LEU A 380 14.08 -28.90 4.08
CA LEU A 380 13.79 -28.30 5.39
C LEU A 380 13.86 -29.35 6.51
N PRO A 381 15.06 -29.66 7.03
CA PRO A 381 15.25 -30.74 8.01
C PRO A 381 14.48 -30.53 9.32
N GLN A 382 14.12 -29.29 9.65
CA GLN A 382 13.29 -28.92 10.80
C GLN A 382 11.83 -29.40 10.71
N TYR A 383 11.37 -29.84 9.53
CA TYR A 383 10.03 -30.42 9.35
C TYR A 383 10.04 -31.94 9.14
N ARG A 384 11.20 -32.58 9.28
CA ARG A 384 11.38 -34.04 9.07
C ARG A 384 10.55 -34.89 10.06
N GLU A 385 10.20 -34.33 11.22
CA GLU A 385 9.36 -34.98 12.23
C GLU A 385 7.86 -34.92 11.90
N TYR A 386 7.45 -34.09 10.93
CA TYR A 386 6.06 -33.96 10.53
C TYR A 386 5.77 -34.76 9.26
N SER A 387 4.52 -35.22 9.13
CA SER A 387 4.08 -35.96 7.95
C SER A 387 4.30 -35.14 6.67
N PRO A 388 4.77 -35.77 5.57
CA PRO A 388 4.75 -35.22 4.21
C PRO A 388 3.48 -34.45 3.86
N THR A 389 2.33 -35.04 4.21
CA THR A 389 1.00 -34.49 3.96
C THR A 389 0.76 -33.21 4.76
N PHE A 390 1.26 -33.14 6.00
CA PHE A 390 1.14 -31.97 6.86
C PHE A 390 1.99 -30.81 6.32
N VAL A 391 3.24 -31.07 5.94
CA VAL A 391 4.13 -30.06 5.35
C VAL A 391 3.54 -29.53 4.05
N ARG A 392 3.00 -30.42 3.19
CA ARG A 392 2.26 -30.04 1.98
C ARG A 392 1.08 -29.12 2.28
N LEU A 393 0.21 -29.50 3.23
CA LEU A 393 -0.95 -28.70 3.61
C LEU A 393 -0.54 -27.33 4.18
N LEU A 394 0.56 -27.26 4.93
CA LEU A 394 1.08 -26.02 5.51
C LEU A 394 1.54 -25.05 4.42
N ILE A 395 2.27 -25.53 3.42
CA ILE A 395 2.75 -24.72 2.30
C ILE A 395 1.57 -24.31 1.41
N GLN A 396 0.63 -25.22 1.11
CA GLN A 396 -0.59 -24.89 0.36
C GLN A 396 -1.45 -23.84 1.08
N ALA A 397 -1.59 -23.95 2.41
CA ALA A 397 -2.30 -22.95 3.22
C ALA A 397 -1.57 -21.60 3.24
N TYR A 398 -0.24 -21.63 3.30
CA TYR A 398 0.59 -20.44 3.19
C TYR A 398 0.48 -19.78 1.80
N ASP A 399 0.48 -20.57 0.72
CA ASP A 399 0.28 -20.11 -0.66
C ASP A 399 -1.11 -19.51 -0.83
N ALA A 400 -2.16 -20.20 -0.36
CA ALA A 400 -3.52 -19.68 -0.36
C ALA A 400 -3.65 -18.38 0.43
N LYS A 401 -2.97 -18.26 1.57
CA LYS A 401 -2.90 -17.01 2.35
C LYS A 401 -2.22 -15.89 1.55
N CYS A 402 -1.10 -16.17 0.88
CA CYS A 402 -0.39 -15.19 0.05
C CYS A 402 -1.22 -14.75 -1.16
N ILE A 403 -1.84 -15.69 -1.87
CA ILE A 403 -2.76 -15.45 -3.00
C ILE A 403 -3.95 -14.61 -2.55
N THR A 404 -4.60 -14.99 -1.44
CA THR A 404 -5.75 -14.26 -0.90
C THR A 404 -5.35 -12.84 -0.50
N ARG A 405 -4.18 -12.67 0.12
CA ARG A 405 -3.62 -11.35 0.43
C ARG A 405 -3.40 -10.52 -0.84
N HIS A 406 -2.75 -11.08 -1.86
CA HIS A 406 -2.50 -10.39 -3.13
C HIS A 406 -3.80 -9.98 -3.83
N LYS A 407 -4.80 -10.88 -3.85
CA LYS A 407 -6.13 -10.62 -4.42
C LYS A 407 -6.92 -9.59 -3.59
N LEU A 408 -6.80 -9.60 -2.26
CA LEU A 408 -7.38 -8.59 -1.38
C LEU A 408 -6.73 -7.22 -1.58
N ILE A 409 -5.41 -7.17 -1.72
CA ILE A 409 -4.66 -5.95 -2.02
C ILE A 409 -5.15 -5.35 -3.34
N GLY A 410 -5.23 -6.16 -4.41
CA GLY A 410 -5.79 -5.72 -5.69
C GLY A 410 -7.24 -5.21 -5.55
N ARG A 411 -8.07 -5.88 -4.73
CA ARG A 411 -9.46 -5.45 -4.46
C ARG A 411 -9.56 -4.17 -3.63
N PHE A 412 -8.67 -3.93 -2.67
CA PHE A 412 -8.61 -2.66 -1.94
C PHE A 412 -8.27 -1.51 -2.90
N PHE A 413 -7.28 -1.69 -3.77
CA PHE A 413 -6.97 -0.73 -4.84
C PHE A 413 -8.14 -0.51 -5.82
N GLU A 414 -8.87 -1.57 -6.19
CA GLU A 414 -10.09 -1.45 -7.00
C GLU A 414 -11.21 -0.70 -6.27
N TRP A 415 -11.35 -0.91 -4.95
CA TRP A 415 -12.30 -0.16 -4.12
C TRP A 415 -11.94 1.31 -4.01
N ASP A 416 -10.66 1.66 -3.88
CA ASP A 416 -10.21 3.05 -3.89
C ASP A 416 -10.47 3.71 -5.26
N CYS A 417 -10.16 3.00 -6.35
CA CYS A 417 -10.50 3.46 -7.70
C CYS A 417 -12.02 3.59 -7.94
N GLN A 418 -12.84 2.70 -7.35
CA GLN A 418 -14.30 2.78 -7.40
C GLN A 418 -14.87 3.87 -6.49
N GLY A 419 -14.21 4.20 -5.38
CA GLY A 419 -14.53 5.32 -4.50
C GLY A 419 -14.42 6.65 -5.25
N ASP A 420 -13.36 6.80 -6.05
CA ASP A 420 -13.19 7.95 -6.95
C ASP A 420 -14.24 7.99 -8.07
N ALA A 421 -14.58 6.84 -8.65
CA ALA A 421 -15.64 6.77 -9.68
C ALA A 421 -17.06 7.02 -9.12
N ARG A 422 -17.34 6.59 -7.88
CA ARG A 422 -18.63 6.86 -7.19
C ARG A 422 -18.75 8.31 -6.80
N SER A 423 -17.67 8.94 -6.36
CA SER A 423 -17.63 10.38 -6.06
C SER A 423 -17.87 11.23 -7.32
N ALA A 424 -17.35 10.79 -8.47
CA ALA A 424 -17.62 11.41 -9.77
C ALA A 424 -19.05 11.19 -10.27
N ALA A 425 -19.70 10.07 -9.93
CA ALA A 425 -21.08 9.78 -10.33
C ALA A 425 -22.15 10.47 -9.44
N MET A 426 -21.75 11.03 -8.30
CA MET A 426 -22.67 11.59 -7.30
C MET A 426 -22.87 13.10 -7.41
N ARG A 427 -22.27 13.79 -8.40
CA ARG A 427 -22.46 15.23 -8.63
C ARG A 427 -22.76 15.55 -10.11
N VAL A 428 -23.92 16.20 -10.33
CA VAL A 428 -24.45 16.91 -11.54
C VAL A 428 -25.26 16.00 -12.53
N ASP A 429 -26.52 16.24 -12.98
CA ASP A 429 -27.55 17.31 -12.91
C ASP A 429 -28.97 16.73 -13.28
N PRO A 430 -30.11 17.47 -13.15
CA PRO A 430 -31.49 16.99 -13.23
C PRO A 430 -32.09 17.03 -14.65
N THR A 431 -31.48 16.34 -15.60
CA THR A 431 -32.12 16.05 -16.90
C THR A 431 -32.01 14.57 -17.20
N GLY A 432 -33.16 13.89 -17.06
CA GLY A 432 -33.27 12.45 -17.26
C GLY A 432 -32.95 12.04 -18.70
N SER A 433 -31.93 11.20 -18.86
CA SER A 433 -31.84 10.14 -19.88
C SER A 433 -30.52 9.38 -19.79
N TYR A 434 -30.20 8.83 -18.61
CA TYR A 434 -29.14 7.81 -18.50
C TYR A 434 -29.54 6.74 -17.48
N SER A 435 -30.62 6.01 -17.75
CA SER A 435 -31.22 5.07 -16.79
C SER A 435 -31.39 3.64 -17.32
N ARG A 436 -31.28 2.71 -16.36
CA ARG A 436 -31.49 1.25 -16.38
C ARG A 436 -30.31 0.31 -16.66
N LYS A 437 -29.51 0.46 -17.72
CA LYS A 437 -28.46 -0.57 -18.02
C LYS A 437 -27.32 -0.61 -16.98
N LYS A 438 -26.82 0.55 -16.51
CA LYS A 438 -25.76 0.59 -15.48
C LYS A 438 -26.23 0.15 -14.08
N ARG A 439 -27.46 0.48 -13.68
CA ARG A 439 -28.03 0.08 -12.38
C ARG A 439 -28.20 -1.44 -12.24
N LYS A 440 -28.60 -2.14 -13.32
CA LYS A 440 -28.68 -3.61 -13.34
C LYS A 440 -27.29 -4.27 -13.29
N ALA A 441 -26.28 -3.69 -13.95
CA ALA A 441 -24.91 -4.19 -13.91
C ALA A 441 -24.27 -4.07 -12.52
N THR A 442 -24.49 -2.95 -11.81
CA THR A 442 -24.00 -2.76 -10.43
C THR A 442 -24.68 -3.66 -9.41
N ALA A 443 -25.98 -3.97 -9.57
CA ALA A 443 -26.69 -4.88 -8.68
C ALA A 443 -26.33 -6.35 -8.93
N ALA A 444 -26.12 -6.73 -10.19
CA ALA A 444 -25.63 -8.07 -10.55
C ALA A 444 -24.17 -8.28 -10.10
N ALA A 445 -23.31 -7.26 -10.21
CA ALA A 445 -21.95 -7.31 -9.69
C ALA A 445 -21.92 -7.43 -8.15
N ALA A 446 -22.77 -6.69 -7.44
CA ALA A 446 -22.89 -6.81 -5.98
C ALA A 446 -23.39 -8.20 -5.55
N ALA A 447 -24.38 -8.77 -6.25
CA ALA A 447 -24.90 -10.11 -5.96
C ALA A 447 -23.87 -11.22 -6.27
N ASN A 448 -23.09 -11.12 -7.36
CA ASN A 448 -22.01 -12.07 -7.66
C ASN A 448 -20.85 -11.98 -6.65
N THR A 449 -20.65 -10.82 -6.03
CA THR A 449 -19.61 -10.57 -5.02
C THR A 449 -19.94 -11.23 -3.68
N THR A 450 -21.21 -11.17 -3.24
CA THR A 450 -21.68 -11.81 -2.00
C THR A 450 -21.69 -13.34 -2.09
N THR A 451 -22.05 -13.90 -3.24
CA THR A 451 -22.05 -15.36 -3.45
C THR A 451 -20.63 -15.92 -3.53
N ARG A 452 -19.67 -15.15 -4.08
CA ARG A 452 -18.25 -15.54 -4.13
C ARG A 452 -17.55 -15.38 -2.77
N SER A 453 -17.90 -14.41 -1.92
CA SER A 453 -17.31 -14.33 -0.56
C SER A 453 -17.67 -15.53 0.32
N LEU A 454 -18.91 -16.04 0.19
CA LEU A 454 -19.38 -17.23 0.91
C LEU A 454 -18.67 -18.52 0.49
N CYS A 455 -18.26 -18.66 -0.78
CA CYS A 455 -17.44 -19.78 -1.24
C CYS A 455 -16.02 -19.73 -0.67
N TYR A 456 -15.41 -18.54 -0.58
CA TYR A 456 -14.07 -18.36 -0.03
C TYR A 456 -14.02 -18.55 1.50
N GLU A 457 -15.02 -18.06 2.24
CA GLU A 457 -15.15 -18.38 3.67
C GLU A 457 -15.34 -19.88 3.91
N ARG A 458 -16.13 -20.58 3.08
CA ARG A 458 -16.25 -22.04 3.14
C ARG A 458 -14.93 -22.76 2.86
N TRP A 459 -14.13 -22.28 1.93
CA TRP A 459 -12.85 -22.89 1.58
C TRP A 459 -11.77 -22.67 2.65
N ILE A 460 -11.67 -21.45 3.19
CA ILE A 460 -10.79 -21.11 4.33
C ILE A 460 -11.21 -21.89 5.58
N LYS A 461 -12.51 -21.99 5.85
CA LYS A 461 -13.04 -22.78 6.97
C LYS A 461 -12.76 -24.27 6.78
N GLY A 462 -12.89 -24.80 5.56
CA GLY A 462 -12.52 -26.18 5.23
C GLY A 462 -11.01 -26.46 5.37
N ALA A 463 -10.14 -25.53 4.97
CA ALA A 463 -8.70 -25.65 5.14
C ALA A 463 -8.28 -25.57 6.61
N LEU A 464 -8.87 -24.67 7.40
CA LEU A 464 -8.67 -24.59 8.85
C LEU A 464 -9.19 -25.83 9.58
N GLU A 465 -10.38 -26.33 9.21
CA GLU A 465 -10.94 -27.57 9.78
C GLU A 465 -10.08 -28.79 9.42
N ALA A 466 -9.46 -28.83 8.24
CA ALA A 466 -8.53 -29.90 7.87
C ALA A 466 -7.22 -29.84 8.68
N VAL A 467 -6.68 -28.64 8.92
CA VAL A 467 -5.50 -28.45 9.79
C VAL A 467 -5.81 -28.80 11.24
N ILE A 468 -7.00 -28.45 11.73
CA ILE A 468 -7.45 -28.78 13.09
C ILE A 468 -7.69 -30.28 13.27
N ARG A 469 -8.12 -31.01 12.24
CA ARG A 469 -8.31 -32.49 12.29
C ARG A 469 -7.02 -33.30 12.21
N CYS A 470 -5.90 -32.67 11.82
CA CYS A 470 -4.57 -33.29 11.80
C CYS A 470 -3.79 -33.10 13.12
N TYR A 471 -4.28 -32.25 14.03
CA TYR A 471 -3.93 -32.24 15.45
C TYR A 471 -4.92 -33.13 16.22
#